data_AF-A0A535UIR4-F1
#
_entry.id   AF-A0A535UIR4-F1
#
_cell.length_a   1.000
_cell.length_b   1.000
_cell.length_c   1.000
_cell.angle_alpha   90.00
_cell.angle_beta   90.00
_cell.angle_gamma   90.00
#
_symmetry.space_group_name_H-M   'P 1'
#
loop_
_entity.id
_entity.type
_entity.pdbx_description
1 polymer ?
#
loop_
_entity_poly.entity_id
_entity_poly.type
_entity_poly.pdbx_seq_one_letter_code
_entity_poly.pdbx_strand_id
1 'polypeptide(L)'
;AESGARQRARIEHSIGPVWEANHVWLIFALVVVWTAFPSAFAAIMATLSVPLTAVAFGVILRGSAFAFRKSVTEPALRRLFGAAFALSSVVTPFFLGAATGAIASGRVPTRVGAGDVLRSWLNPSGVLGGVLAVGVCSYLAAVYLCADARRAGEDDLAEGFRRRAVLMGALVGVVALAGIAVLHQDAPRLFGR
;
A
#
# COMPACT_ATOMS: atom_id res chain seq x y z
N ALA A 1 -14.72 21.33 -13.88
CA ALA A 1 -14.71 19.93 -14.37
C ALA A 1 -13.45 19.60 -15.18
N GLU A 2 -12.97 20.52 -16.03
CA GLU A 2 -11.83 20.33 -16.95
C GLU A 2 -10.46 20.12 -16.27
N SER A 3 -10.18 20.80 -15.15
CA SER A 3 -8.97 20.60 -14.34
C SER A 3 -8.88 19.16 -13.77
N GLY A 4 -10.02 18.57 -13.37
CA GLY A 4 -10.05 17.20 -12.85
C GLY A 4 -9.82 16.13 -13.91
N ALA A 5 -10.23 16.38 -15.16
CA ALA A 5 -9.97 15.50 -16.29
C ALA A 5 -8.47 15.49 -16.66
N ARG A 6 -7.84 16.68 -16.70
CA ARG A 6 -6.38 16.81 -16.92
C ARG A 6 -5.56 16.12 -15.83
N GLN A 7 -5.94 16.27 -14.56
CA GLN A 7 -5.30 15.54 -13.45
C GLN A 7 -5.38 14.03 -13.62
N ARG A 8 -6.56 13.50 -13.97
CA ARG A 8 -6.75 12.05 -14.17
C ARG A 8 -5.94 11.52 -15.33
N ALA A 9 -5.92 12.24 -16.46
CA ALA A 9 -5.14 11.86 -17.64
C ALA A 9 -3.63 11.80 -17.34
N ARG A 10 -3.10 12.77 -16.57
CA ARG A 10 -1.71 12.75 -16.12
C ARG A 10 -1.39 11.57 -15.22
N ILE A 11 -2.21 11.37 -14.18
CA ILE A 11 -2.07 10.21 -13.27
C ILE A 11 -2.03 8.90 -14.06
N GLU A 12 -2.91 8.75 -15.05
CA GLU A 12 -2.98 7.54 -15.87
C GLU A 12 -1.74 7.32 -16.73
N HIS A 13 -1.19 8.39 -17.32
CA HIS A 13 0.03 8.32 -18.13
C HIS A 13 1.24 7.89 -17.29
N SER A 14 1.42 8.48 -16.11
CA SER A 14 2.61 8.25 -15.27
C SER A 14 2.57 6.91 -14.53
N ILE A 15 1.39 6.30 -14.35
CA ILE A 15 1.22 5.04 -13.61
C ILE A 15 1.69 3.80 -14.40
N GLY A 16 1.56 3.81 -15.73
CA GLY A 16 1.76 2.62 -16.56
C GLY A 16 3.12 1.92 -16.34
N PRO A 17 4.26 2.62 -16.52
CA PRO A 17 5.58 2.02 -16.36
C PRO A 17 5.90 1.62 -14.91
N VAL A 18 5.39 2.38 -13.94
CA VAL A 18 5.69 2.19 -12.52
C VAL A 18 4.98 0.95 -11.96
N TRP A 19 3.80 0.62 -12.51
CA TRP A 19 3.03 -0.54 -12.08
C TRP A 19 3.76 -1.86 -12.34
N GLU A 20 4.28 -2.05 -13.56
CA GLU A 20 4.97 -3.28 -13.95
C GLU A 20 6.21 -3.51 -13.08
N ALA A 21 6.98 -2.46 -12.81
CA ALA A 21 8.16 -2.53 -11.94
C ALA A 21 7.80 -2.89 -10.48
N ASN A 22 6.71 -2.34 -9.93
CA ASN A 22 6.33 -2.57 -8.54
C ASN A 22 5.98 -4.03 -8.25
N HIS A 23 5.35 -4.74 -9.19
CA HIS A 23 5.04 -6.15 -8.99
C HIS A 23 6.27 -7.05 -9.04
N VAL A 24 7.24 -6.71 -9.90
CA VAL A 24 8.53 -7.41 -9.94
C VAL A 24 9.24 -7.31 -8.59
N TRP A 25 9.28 -6.12 -7.98
CA TRP A 25 9.87 -5.93 -6.65
C TRP A 25 9.16 -6.73 -5.55
N LEU A 26 7.83 -6.82 -5.59
CA LEU A 26 7.07 -7.61 -4.61
C LEU A 26 7.35 -9.11 -4.74
N ILE A 27 7.38 -9.64 -5.96
CA ILE A 27 7.71 -11.04 -6.22
C ILE A 27 9.16 -11.32 -5.82
N PHE A 28 10.09 -10.41 -6.15
CA PHE A 28 11.48 -10.53 -5.76
C PHE A 28 11.65 -10.61 -4.23
N ALA A 29 11.01 -9.71 -3.48
CA ALA A 29 11.05 -9.74 -2.02
C ALA A 29 10.50 -11.07 -1.46
N LEU A 30 9.39 -11.58 -2.03
CA LEU A 30 8.81 -12.86 -1.64
C LEU A 30 9.79 -14.03 -1.86
N VAL A 31 10.42 -14.09 -3.03
CA VAL A 31 11.40 -15.14 -3.39
C VAL A 31 12.64 -15.07 -2.52
N VAL A 32 13.12 -13.86 -2.20
CA VAL A 32 14.26 -13.67 -1.29
C VAL A 32 13.93 -14.17 0.11
N VAL A 33 12.78 -13.79 0.69
CA VAL A 33 12.38 -14.26 2.02
C VAL A 33 12.20 -15.77 2.04
N TRP A 34 11.61 -16.35 0.99
CA TRP A 34 11.44 -17.80 0.88
C TRP A 34 12.78 -18.55 0.81
N THR A 35 13.70 -18.07 -0.03
CA THR A 35 15.00 -18.73 -0.26
C THR A 35 15.95 -18.55 0.91
N ALA A 36 16.04 -17.34 1.47
CA ALA A 36 16.97 -17.03 2.55
C ALA A 36 16.45 -17.45 3.93
N PHE A 37 15.13 -17.41 4.17
CA PHE A 37 14.51 -17.66 5.47
C PHE A 37 13.26 -18.56 5.37
N PRO A 38 13.41 -19.83 4.93
CA PRO A 38 12.26 -20.69 4.61
C PRO A 38 11.35 -21.00 5.79
N SER A 39 11.89 -21.13 7.01
CA SER A 39 11.10 -21.35 8.23
C SER A 39 10.27 -20.13 8.60
N ALA A 40 10.85 -18.94 8.52
CA ALA A 40 10.13 -17.68 8.75
C ALA A 40 9.07 -17.47 7.67
N PHE A 41 9.39 -17.75 6.41
CA PHE A 41 8.44 -17.70 5.30
C PHE A 41 7.21 -18.58 5.56
N ALA A 42 7.41 -19.85 5.94
CA ALA A 42 6.31 -20.76 6.22
C ALA A 42 5.41 -20.26 7.37
N ALA A 43 6.02 -19.75 8.45
CA ALA A 43 5.29 -19.19 9.59
C ALA A 43 4.49 -17.92 9.22
N ILE A 44 5.09 -17.02 8.42
CA ILE A 44 4.45 -15.81 7.91
C ILE A 44 3.27 -16.16 7.01
N MET A 45 3.47 -17.05 6.03
CA MET A 45 2.42 -17.43 5.08
C MET A 45 1.24 -18.12 5.78
N ALA A 46 1.50 -18.95 6.79
CA ALA A 46 0.44 -19.60 7.57
C ALA A 46 -0.34 -18.59 8.44
N THR A 47 0.38 -17.74 9.17
CA THR A 47 -0.22 -16.80 10.14
C THR A 47 -0.91 -15.62 9.45
N LEU A 48 -0.35 -15.14 8.35
CA LEU A 48 -0.81 -13.95 7.62
C LEU A 48 -1.48 -14.32 6.28
N SER A 49 -2.06 -15.51 6.19
CA SER A 49 -2.73 -15.98 4.97
C SER A 49 -3.83 -15.01 4.51
N VAL A 50 -4.71 -14.54 5.41
CA VAL A 50 -5.77 -13.57 5.08
C VAL A 50 -5.25 -12.26 4.49
N PRO A 51 -4.35 -11.50 5.15
CA PRO A 51 -3.85 -10.24 4.59
C PRO A 51 -3.03 -10.46 3.31
N LEU A 52 -2.25 -11.55 3.20
CA LEU A 52 -1.47 -11.85 2.00
C LEU A 52 -2.36 -12.24 0.81
N THR A 53 -3.44 -12.98 1.05
CA THR A 53 -4.45 -13.26 0.03
C THR A 53 -5.14 -11.97 -0.42
N ALA A 54 -5.46 -11.05 0.50
CA ALA A 54 -6.03 -9.75 0.15
C ALA A 54 -5.07 -8.89 -0.70
N VAL A 55 -3.76 -8.92 -0.40
CA VAL A 55 -2.71 -8.32 -1.23
C VAL A 55 -2.70 -8.92 -2.63
N ALA A 56 -2.76 -10.25 -2.76
CA ALA A 56 -2.80 -10.94 -4.05
C ALA A 56 -4.02 -10.53 -4.89
N PHE A 57 -5.21 -10.50 -4.29
CA PHE A 57 -6.42 -10.00 -4.96
C PHE A 57 -6.27 -8.53 -5.37
N GLY A 58 -5.71 -7.68 -4.51
CA GLY A 58 -5.44 -6.28 -4.85
C GLY A 58 -4.48 -6.12 -6.04
N VAL A 59 -3.44 -6.94 -6.12
CA VAL A 59 -2.51 -6.99 -7.25
C VAL A 59 -3.22 -7.39 -8.55
N ILE A 60 -4.00 -8.47 -8.51
CA ILE A 60 -4.75 -9.00 -9.67
C ILE A 60 -5.77 -7.96 -10.15
N LEU A 61 -6.60 -7.44 -9.25
CA LEU A 61 -7.62 -6.43 -9.59
C LEU A 61 -7.00 -5.20 -10.24
N ARG A 62 -5.83 -4.77 -9.77
CA ARG A 62 -5.13 -3.61 -10.33
C ARG A 62 -4.64 -3.88 -11.76
N GLY A 63 -4.08 -5.07 -12.02
CA GLY A 63 -3.65 -5.46 -13.37
C GLY A 63 -4.82 -5.61 -14.34
N SER A 64 -5.89 -6.30 -13.90
CA SER A 64 -7.11 -6.42 -14.69
C SER A 64 -7.74 -5.06 -14.98
N ALA A 65 -7.85 -4.18 -13.97
CA ALA A 65 -8.42 -2.85 -14.16
C ALA A 65 -7.60 -1.95 -15.10
N PHE A 66 -6.28 -2.14 -15.19
CA PHE A 66 -5.44 -1.45 -16.17
C PHE A 66 -5.65 -2.00 -17.58
N ALA A 67 -5.69 -3.32 -17.74
CA ALA A 67 -5.91 -3.97 -19.04
C ALA A 67 -7.31 -3.65 -19.62
N PHE A 68 -8.37 -3.86 -18.84
CA PHE A 68 -9.75 -3.67 -19.32
C PHE A 68 -10.13 -2.21 -19.55
N ARG A 69 -9.51 -1.26 -18.85
CA ARG A 69 -9.81 0.17 -19.04
C ARG A 69 -9.44 0.68 -20.44
N LYS A 70 -8.40 0.12 -21.07
CA LYS A 70 -8.01 0.45 -22.45
C LYS A 70 -9.00 -0.12 -23.48
N SER A 71 -9.65 -1.23 -23.17
CA SER A 71 -10.54 -1.95 -24.08
C SER A 71 -12.01 -1.55 -23.98
N VAL A 72 -12.44 -0.95 -22.86
CA VAL A 72 -13.87 -0.68 -22.61
C VAL A 72 -14.25 0.76 -22.93
N THR A 73 -15.20 0.89 -23.86
CA THR A 73 -15.82 2.17 -24.29
C THR A 73 -16.99 2.59 -23.42
N GLU A 74 -17.60 1.65 -22.67
CA GLU A 74 -18.82 1.93 -21.91
C GLU A 74 -18.55 2.75 -20.62
N PRO A 75 -19.26 3.88 -20.38
CA PRO A 75 -18.98 4.77 -19.25
C PRO A 75 -19.19 4.14 -17.88
N ALA A 76 -20.17 3.24 -17.73
CA ALA A 76 -20.47 2.56 -16.47
C ALA A 76 -19.34 1.61 -16.07
N LEU A 77 -18.86 0.79 -17.02
CA LEU A 77 -17.73 -0.10 -16.79
C LEU A 77 -16.43 0.67 -16.54
N ARG A 78 -16.18 1.78 -17.24
CA ARG A 78 -15.02 2.66 -16.94
C ARG A 78 -15.02 3.17 -15.51
N ARG A 79 -16.20 3.51 -14.95
CA ARG A 79 -16.33 3.91 -13.54
C ARG A 79 -16.08 2.73 -12.60
N LEU A 80 -16.57 1.54 -12.91
CA LEU A 80 -16.34 0.33 -12.12
C LEU A 80 -14.86 -0.04 -12.06
N PHE A 81 -14.17 -0.10 -13.21
CA PHE A 81 -12.72 -0.34 -13.25
C PHE A 81 -11.92 0.81 -12.61
N GLY A 82 -12.43 2.04 -12.72
CA GLY A 82 -11.99 3.20 -11.96
C GLY A 82 -11.97 2.95 -10.45
N ALA A 83 -13.11 2.52 -9.91
CA ALA A 83 -13.29 2.23 -8.50
C ALA A 83 -12.47 1.01 -8.05
N ALA A 84 -12.42 -0.06 -8.84
CA ALA A 84 -11.61 -1.24 -8.54
C ALA A 84 -10.11 -0.91 -8.47
N PHE A 85 -9.62 -0.05 -9.37
CA PHE A 85 -8.25 0.45 -9.33
C PHE A 85 -7.97 1.30 -8.09
N ALA A 86 -8.89 2.20 -7.73
CA ALA A 86 -8.74 3.03 -6.53
C ALA A 86 -8.74 2.16 -5.25
N LEU A 87 -9.68 1.21 -5.15
CA LEU A 87 -9.80 0.30 -4.02
C LEU A 87 -8.54 -0.56 -3.87
N SER A 88 -8.09 -1.20 -4.96
CA SER A 88 -6.88 -2.04 -4.93
C SER A 88 -5.61 -1.25 -4.56
N SER A 89 -5.55 0.03 -4.92
CA SER A 89 -4.42 0.92 -4.59
C SER A 89 -4.35 1.27 -3.10
N VAL A 90 -5.45 1.14 -2.35
CA VAL A 90 -5.48 1.33 -0.89
C VAL A 90 -5.36 -0.01 -0.16
N VAL A 91 -6.11 -1.01 -0.62
CA VAL A 91 -6.15 -2.37 -0.04
C VAL A 91 -4.76 -3.01 -0.01
N THR A 92 -4.04 -2.95 -1.12
CA THR A 92 -2.72 -3.61 -1.24
C THR A 92 -1.71 -3.08 -0.20
N PRO A 93 -1.40 -1.76 -0.15
CA PRO A 93 -0.46 -1.26 0.84
C PRO A 93 -0.99 -1.37 2.28
N PHE A 94 -2.31 -1.28 2.51
CA PHE A 94 -2.87 -1.46 3.85
C PHE A 94 -2.56 -2.85 4.42
N PHE A 95 -2.89 -3.90 3.67
CA PHE A 95 -2.67 -5.27 4.15
C PHE A 95 -1.18 -5.63 4.23
N LEU A 96 -0.35 -5.09 3.33
CA LEU A 96 1.10 -5.26 3.41
C LEU A 96 1.66 -4.56 4.67
N GLY A 97 1.24 -3.32 4.94
CA GLY A 97 1.61 -2.60 6.14
C GLY A 97 1.12 -3.27 7.43
N ALA A 98 -0.09 -3.83 7.42
CA ALA A 98 -0.62 -4.59 8.55
C ALA A 98 0.15 -5.88 8.80
N ALA A 99 0.56 -6.57 7.74
CA ALA A 99 1.44 -7.74 7.83
C ALA A 99 2.81 -7.34 8.41
N THR A 100 3.42 -6.25 7.95
CA THR A 100 4.68 -5.74 8.51
C THR A 100 4.54 -5.34 9.98
N GLY A 101 3.44 -4.65 10.35
CA GLY A 101 3.16 -4.28 11.74
C GLY A 101 2.97 -5.47 12.67
N ALA A 102 2.32 -6.54 12.17
CA ALA A 102 2.19 -7.81 12.87
C ALA A 102 3.54 -8.49 13.13
N ILE A 103 4.40 -8.54 12.11
CA ILE A 103 5.75 -9.09 12.19
C ILE A 103 6.59 -8.28 13.19
N ALA A 104 6.59 -6.94 13.06
CA ALA A 104 7.36 -6.04 13.92
C ALA A 104 6.94 -6.13 15.39
N SER A 105 5.66 -6.41 15.66
CA SER A 105 5.14 -6.57 17.03
C SER A 105 5.37 -7.97 17.61
N GLY A 106 6.04 -8.87 16.87
CA GLY A 106 6.31 -10.23 17.31
C GLY A 106 5.05 -11.11 17.42
N ARG A 107 3.98 -10.75 16.69
CA ARG A 107 2.70 -11.47 16.69
C ARG A 107 2.65 -12.61 15.68
N VAL A 108 3.75 -12.86 14.96
CA VAL A 108 3.95 -14.01 14.09
C VAL A 108 4.85 -15.02 14.81
N PRO A 109 4.30 -16.10 15.38
CA PRO A 109 5.11 -17.12 16.04
C PRO A 109 6.01 -17.82 15.03
N THR A 110 7.20 -18.23 15.44
CA THR A 110 8.13 -19.00 14.60
C THR A 110 7.63 -20.41 14.28
N ARG A 111 6.69 -20.93 15.08
CA ARG A 111 6.04 -22.22 14.86
C ARG A 111 4.85 -22.06 13.90
N VAL A 112 4.90 -22.79 12.80
CA VAL A 112 3.81 -22.86 11.81
C VAL A 112 2.50 -23.30 12.49
N GLY A 113 1.41 -22.59 12.21
CA GLY A 113 0.06 -22.89 12.75
C GLY A 113 -0.19 -22.45 14.19
N ALA A 114 0.78 -21.84 14.87
CA ALA A 114 0.59 -21.34 16.23
C ALA A 114 0.00 -19.91 16.30
N GLY A 115 -0.02 -19.18 15.18
CA GLY A 115 -0.57 -17.83 15.10
C GLY A 115 -2.06 -17.81 14.73
N ASP A 116 -2.80 -16.86 15.27
CA ASP A 116 -4.22 -16.63 14.92
C ASP A 116 -4.31 -15.85 13.60
N VAL A 117 -4.99 -16.40 12.61
CA VAL A 117 -5.06 -15.87 11.24
C VAL A 117 -5.70 -14.47 11.16
N LEU A 118 -6.56 -14.11 12.11
CA LEU A 118 -7.25 -12.82 12.14
C LEU A 118 -6.61 -11.86 13.15
N ARG A 119 -6.38 -12.31 14.38
CA ARG A 119 -5.89 -11.45 15.46
C ARG A 119 -4.43 -11.03 15.29
N SER A 120 -3.65 -11.82 14.54
CA SER A 120 -2.22 -11.50 14.34
C SER A 120 -2.00 -10.21 13.57
N TRP A 121 -2.96 -9.78 12.73
CA TRP A 121 -2.88 -8.51 11.99
C TRP A 121 -3.97 -7.49 12.37
N LEU A 122 -5.14 -7.94 12.86
CA LEU A 122 -6.20 -7.07 13.41
C LEU A 122 -5.88 -6.66 14.87
N ASN A 123 -4.79 -5.92 15.04
CA ASN A 123 -4.38 -5.34 16.31
C ASN A 123 -3.94 -3.88 16.10
N PRO A 124 -3.86 -3.07 17.16
CA PRO A 124 -3.46 -1.67 17.05
C PRO A 124 -2.18 -1.46 16.23
N SER A 125 -1.14 -2.27 16.46
CA SER A 125 0.11 -2.18 15.70
C SER A 125 -0.03 -2.54 14.22
N GLY A 126 -0.82 -3.58 13.89
CA GLY A 126 -1.12 -3.97 12.51
C GLY A 126 -1.95 -2.91 11.79
N VAL A 127 -3.01 -2.41 12.42
CA VAL A 127 -3.83 -1.32 11.86
C VAL A 127 -2.99 -0.06 11.65
N LEU A 128 -2.17 0.32 12.64
CA LEU A 128 -1.23 1.43 12.52
C LEU A 128 -0.27 1.24 11.34
N GLY A 129 0.34 0.05 11.22
CA GLY A 129 1.22 -0.29 10.10
C GLY A 129 0.53 -0.16 8.74
N GLY A 130 -0.72 -0.63 8.64
CA GLY A 130 -1.53 -0.51 7.43
C GLY A 130 -1.88 0.94 7.07
N VAL A 131 -2.31 1.74 8.05
CA VAL A 131 -2.63 3.17 7.86
C VAL A 131 -1.38 3.95 7.46
N LEU A 132 -0.25 3.69 8.13
CA LEU A 132 1.03 4.32 7.79
C LEU A 132 1.47 3.95 6.36
N ALA A 133 1.37 2.67 5.98
CA ALA A 133 1.72 2.24 4.63
C ALA A 133 0.87 2.95 3.56
N VAL A 134 -0.45 3.03 3.74
CA VAL A 134 -1.34 3.78 2.83
C VAL A 134 -0.96 5.26 2.78
N GLY A 135 -0.72 5.88 3.92
CA GLY A 135 -0.34 7.28 4.02
C GLY A 135 0.99 7.57 3.31
N VAL A 136 2.02 6.75 3.56
CA VAL A 136 3.34 6.87 2.91
C VAL A 136 3.23 6.67 1.40
N CYS A 137 2.46 5.67 0.94
CA CYS A 137 2.20 5.49 -0.48
C CYS A 137 1.48 6.70 -1.10
N SER A 138 0.51 7.28 -0.39
CA SER A 138 -0.24 8.47 -0.85
C SER A 138 0.66 9.70 -0.92
N TYR A 139 1.53 9.89 0.07
CA TYR A 139 2.55 10.93 0.10
C TYR A 139 3.52 10.78 -1.09
N LEU A 140 4.09 9.59 -1.28
CA LEU A 140 5.04 9.31 -2.36
C LEU A 140 4.40 9.51 -3.72
N ALA A 141 3.14 9.08 -3.91
CA ALA A 141 2.39 9.32 -5.13
C ALA A 141 2.21 10.82 -5.40
N ALA A 142 1.87 11.62 -4.39
CA ALA A 142 1.73 13.07 -4.55
C ALA A 142 3.06 13.76 -4.88
N VAL A 143 4.16 13.34 -4.26
CA VAL A 143 5.51 13.84 -4.58
C VAL A 143 5.91 13.47 -5.99
N TYR A 144 5.70 12.21 -6.39
CA TYR A 144 6.00 11.72 -7.74
C TYR A 144 5.21 12.48 -8.81
N LEU A 145 3.89 12.64 -8.62
CA LEU A 145 3.03 13.38 -9.54
C LEU A 145 3.40 14.87 -9.60
N CYS A 146 3.83 15.45 -8.48
CA CYS A 146 4.35 16.82 -8.47
C CYS A 146 5.62 16.93 -9.33
N ALA A 147 6.57 16.00 -9.18
CA ALA A 147 7.81 15.99 -9.95
C ALA A 147 7.53 15.76 -11.45
N ASP A 148 6.60 14.86 -11.76
CA ASP A 148 6.21 14.55 -13.14
C ASP A 148 5.50 15.74 -13.82
N ALA A 149 4.55 16.39 -13.13
CA ALA A 149 3.89 17.60 -13.63
C ALA A 149 4.88 18.75 -13.89
N ARG A 150 5.88 18.93 -13.01
CA ARG A 150 6.95 19.92 -13.22
C ARG A 150 7.80 19.60 -14.46
N ARG A 151 8.14 18.33 -14.69
CA ARG A 151 8.87 17.90 -15.89
C ARG A 151 8.08 18.15 -17.17
N ALA A 152 6.75 18.04 -17.09
CA ALA A 152 5.84 18.32 -18.20
C ALA A 152 5.54 19.82 -18.41
N GLY A 153 6.09 20.73 -17.58
CA GLY A 153 5.83 22.17 -17.66
C GLY A 153 4.44 22.59 -17.18
N GLU A 154 3.77 21.76 -16.35
CA GLU A 154 2.42 22.00 -15.87
C GLU A 154 2.41 22.54 -14.43
N ASP A 155 2.86 23.78 -14.26
CA ASP A 155 3.09 24.37 -12.94
C ASP A 155 1.82 24.43 -12.06
N ASP A 156 0.65 24.71 -12.66
CA ASP A 156 -0.64 24.70 -11.96
C ASP A 156 -0.97 23.34 -11.34
N LEU A 157 -0.64 22.25 -12.05
CA LEU A 157 -0.89 20.88 -11.59
C LEU A 157 0.16 20.47 -10.55
N ALA A 158 1.41 20.86 -10.76
CA ALA A 158 2.49 20.65 -9.81
C ALA A 158 2.18 21.29 -8.44
N GLU A 159 1.66 22.52 -8.43
CA GLU A 159 1.22 23.20 -7.20
C GLU A 159 0.14 22.40 -6.46
N GLY A 160 -0.88 21.93 -7.20
CA GLY A 160 -1.96 21.12 -6.65
C GLY A 160 -1.45 19.81 -6.03
N PHE A 161 -0.51 19.13 -6.68
CA PHE A 161 0.11 17.92 -6.15
C PHE A 161 1.06 18.21 -4.97
N ARG A 162 1.80 19.32 -4.99
CA ARG A 162 2.65 19.74 -3.87
C ARG A 162 1.85 19.95 -2.60
N ARG A 163 0.70 20.65 -2.67
CA ARG A 163 -0.15 20.86 -1.50
C ARG A 163 -0.67 19.54 -0.93
N ARG A 164 -1.06 18.60 -1.80
CA ARG A 164 -1.46 17.24 -1.40
C ARG A 164 -0.30 16.48 -0.77
N ALA A 165 0.91 16.60 -1.30
CA ALA A 165 2.10 15.98 -0.73
C ALA A 165 2.39 16.51 0.69
N VAL A 166 2.38 17.82 0.89
CA VAL A 166 2.58 18.42 2.22
C VAL A 166 1.49 17.95 3.20
N LEU A 167 0.22 17.96 2.78
CA LEU A 167 -0.90 17.54 3.63
C LEU A 167 -0.82 16.06 4.00
N MET A 168 -0.52 15.17 3.03
CA MET A 168 -0.33 13.75 3.30
C MET A 168 0.92 13.50 4.16
N GLY A 169 2.00 14.24 3.94
CA GLY A 169 3.21 14.16 4.75
C GLY A 169 2.97 14.57 6.20
N ALA A 170 2.24 15.67 6.43
CA ALA A 170 1.83 16.10 7.75
C ALA A 170 0.91 15.06 8.43
N LEU A 171 -0.09 14.54 7.70
CA LEU A 171 -0.99 13.51 8.21
C LEU A 171 -0.24 12.24 8.60
N VAL A 172 0.67 11.76 7.75
CA VAL A 172 1.54 10.62 8.03
C VAL A 172 2.42 10.89 9.24
N GLY A 173 2.99 12.10 9.36
CA GLY A 173 3.77 12.50 10.52
C GLY A 173 2.97 12.46 11.81
N VAL A 174 1.74 12.97 11.81
CA VAL A 174 0.83 12.91 12.97
C VAL A 174 0.49 11.46 13.32
N VAL A 175 0.15 10.63 12.34
CA VAL A 175 -0.16 9.21 12.56
C VAL A 175 1.07 8.46 13.08
N ALA A 176 2.28 8.78 12.60
CA ALA A 176 3.52 8.18 13.07
C ALA A 176 3.81 8.57 14.53
N LEU A 177 3.64 9.86 14.88
CA LEU A 177 3.80 10.35 16.24
C LEU A 177 2.77 9.73 17.20
N ALA A 178 1.50 9.67 16.80
CA ALA A 178 0.46 8.97 17.56
C ALA A 178 0.77 7.46 17.67
N GLY A 179 1.34 6.90 16.62
CA GLY A 179 1.78 5.51 16.56
C GLY A 179 2.82 5.15 17.60
N ILE A 180 3.73 6.07 17.95
CA ILE A 180 4.71 5.88 19.03
C ILE A 180 4.00 5.60 20.37
N ALA A 181 2.92 6.34 20.67
CA ALA A 181 2.13 6.12 21.88
C ALA A 181 1.39 4.77 21.85
N VAL A 182 0.85 4.38 20.69
CA VAL A 182 0.18 3.07 20.50
C VAL A 182 1.17 1.91 20.65
N LEU A 183 2.35 2.01 20.06
CA LEU A 183 3.43 1.02 20.17
C LEU A 183 3.93 0.88 21.61
N HIS A 184 3.99 1.97 22.37
CA HIS A 184 4.37 1.96 23.78
C HIS A 184 3.36 1.21 24.66
N GLN A 185 2.07 1.21 24.30
CA GLN A 185 1.02 0.52 25.05
C GLN A 185 0.85 -0.95 24.63
N ASP A 186 0.99 -1.24 23.35
CA ASP A 186 0.56 -2.51 22.75
C ASP A 186 1.71 -3.48 22.43
N ALA A 187 2.96 -3.00 22.43
CA ALA A 187 4.16 -3.81 22.16
C ALA A 187 5.26 -3.66 23.24
N PRO A 188 5.00 -4.08 24.50
CA PRO A 188 6.02 -4.01 25.56
C PRO A 188 7.28 -4.85 25.26
N ARG A 189 7.23 -5.81 24.33
CA ARG A 189 8.39 -6.61 23.89
C ARG A 189 9.37 -5.88 22.96
N LEU A 190 8.99 -4.75 22.35
CA LEU A 190 9.91 -3.91 21.55
C LEU A 190 10.79 -3.01 22.44
N PHE A 191 10.34 -2.71 23.66
CA PHE A 191 11.01 -1.81 24.60
C PHE A 191 11.53 -2.52 25.86
N GLY A 192 11.17 -3.79 26.07
CA GLY A 192 11.76 -4.64 27.10
C GLY A 192 13.13 -5.14 26.64
N ARG A 193 14.19 -4.56 27.21
CA ARG A 193 15.53 -5.15 27.25
C ARG A 193 15.55 -6.42 28.10
#